data_AF-A0A2D4XLZ4-F1
#
_entry.id   AF-A0A2D4XLZ4-F1
#
_cell.length_a   1.000
_cell.length_b   1.000
_cell.length_c   1.000
_cell.angle_alpha   90.00
_cell.angle_beta   90.00
_cell.angle_gamma   90.00
#
_symmetry.space_group_name_H-M   'P 1'
#
loop_
_entity.id
_entity.type
_entity.pdbx_description
1 polymer ?
#
loop_
_entity_poly.entity_id
_entity_poly.type
_entity_poly.pdbx_seq_one_letter_code
_entity_poly.pdbx_strand_id
1 'polypeptide(L)'
;MTSQPLYGYINNMSILSKIFSSGATELVDSVGNVVDKLHTSAEEKELAKREMQKIIEDYEHKMQIEVTKRWESDNLQKSWLPRNIRPLSLAFLLVVLTIFTLIDFGFVDLQIKDSWIDLWQLLSITAFGAYFGSRGLEKINKK
;
A
#
# COMPACT_ATOMS: atom_id res chain seq x y z
N MET A 1 34.17 -1.81 31.55
CA MET A 1 32.71 -1.80 31.33
C MET A 1 32.32 -0.43 30.81
N THR A 2 32.43 -0.24 29.50
CA THR A 2 32.08 1.02 28.82
C THR A 2 30.67 0.87 28.26
N SER A 3 29.71 1.53 28.90
CA SER A 3 28.32 1.66 28.45
C SER A 3 28.28 2.51 27.17
N GLN A 4 28.00 1.87 26.04
CA GLN A 4 27.65 2.56 24.80
C GLN A 4 26.27 3.21 24.95
N PRO A 5 26.06 4.45 24.46
CA PRO A 5 24.74 5.09 24.49
C PRO A 5 23.83 4.44 23.44
N LEU A 6 22.61 4.11 23.86
CA LEU A 6 21.53 3.62 22.99
C LEU A 6 21.22 4.69 21.93
N TYR A 7 21.64 4.46 20.69
CA TYR A 7 21.31 5.32 19.55
C TYR A 7 19.79 5.32 19.32
N GLY A 8 19.25 6.51 19.05
CA GLY A 8 17.82 6.81 19.11
C GLY A 8 16.94 5.98 18.18
N TYR A 9 15.88 5.41 18.74
CA TYR A 9 14.74 4.92 17.97
C TYR A 9 13.96 6.12 17.42
N ILE A 10 14.15 6.43 16.13
CA ILE A 10 13.27 7.33 15.39
C ILE A 10 11.87 6.69 15.37
N ASN A 11 10.88 7.45 15.85
CA ASN A 11 9.47 7.04 15.95
C ASN A 11 8.86 6.83 14.55
N ASN A 12 9.09 5.65 13.98
CA ASN A 12 8.60 5.24 12.65
C ASN A 12 7.07 5.32 12.48
N MET A 13 6.32 5.27 13.57
CA MET A 13 4.87 5.49 13.59
C MET A 13 4.46 6.91 13.15
N SER A 14 5.34 7.91 13.27
CA SER A 14 5.04 9.32 12.96
C SER A 14 4.98 9.62 11.45
N ILE A 15 5.77 8.91 10.64
CA ILE A 15 5.79 9.11 9.18
C ILE A 15 4.64 8.33 8.53
N LEU A 16 4.40 7.09 8.98
CA LEU A 16 3.29 6.28 8.48
C LEU A 16 1.93 6.91 8.81
N SER A 17 1.73 7.42 10.04
CA SER A 17 0.46 8.05 10.43
C SER A 17 0.11 9.30 9.62
N LYS A 18 1.11 10.08 9.21
CA LYS A 18 0.92 11.30 8.40
C LYS A 18 0.51 11.01 6.96
N ILE A 19 0.93 9.88 6.38
CA ILE A 19 0.59 9.52 5.00
C ILE A 19 -0.83 8.92 4.92
N PHE A 20 -1.23 8.12 5.91
CA PHE A 20 -2.55 7.47 5.89
C PHE A 20 -3.72 8.34 6.37
N SER A 21 -3.47 9.42 7.12
CA SER A 21 -4.54 10.26 7.68
C SER A 21 -5.11 11.31 6.71
N SER A 22 -4.34 11.79 5.74
CA SER A 22 -4.76 12.90 4.87
C SER A 22 -5.78 12.50 3.80
N GLY A 23 -5.61 11.34 3.16
CA GLY A 23 -6.46 10.93 2.03
C GLY A 23 -7.83 10.38 2.41
N ALA A 24 -7.99 9.81 3.60
CA ALA A 24 -9.25 9.21 4.03
C ALA A 24 -10.29 10.25 4.49
N THR A 25 -9.84 11.35 5.10
CA THR A 25 -10.72 12.42 5.61
C THR A 25 -11.35 13.22 4.46
N GLU A 26 -10.59 13.56 3.41
CA GLU A 26 -11.09 14.36 2.28
C GLU A 26 -12.19 13.66 1.46
N LEU A 27 -12.11 12.33 1.31
CA LEU A 27 -13.13 11.55 0.59
C LEU A 27 -14.47 11.48 1.34
N VAL A 28 -14.42 11.28 2.66
CA VAL A 28 -15.63 11.22 3.50
C VAL A 28 -16.36 12.56 3.50
N ASP A 29 -15.61 13.66 3.59
CA ASP A 29 -16.17 15.02 3.59
C ASP A 29 -16.78 15.40 2.23
N SER A 30 -16.15 14.98 1.12
CA SER A 30 -16.67 15.23 -0.23
C SER A 30 -18.01 14.51 -0.49
N VAL A 31 -18.13 13.25 -0.04
CA VAL A 31 -19.36 12.46 -0.20
C VAL A 31 -20.52 13.02 0.64
N GLY A 32 -20.25 13.48 1.87
CA GLY A 32 -21.27 14.12 2.72
C GLY A 32 -21.90 15.36 2.07
N ASN A 33 -21.06 16.23 1.51
CA ASN A 33 -21.49 17.48 0.90
C ASN A 33 -22.35 17.31 -0.37
N VAL A 34 -22.08 16.28 -1.18
CA VAL A 34 -22.84 16.01 -2.41
C VAL A 34 -24.24 15.48 -2.08
N VAL A 35 -24.35 14.63 -1.05
CA VAL A 35 -25.63 14.06 -0.63
C VAL A 35 -26.54 15.13 -0.06
N ASP A 36 -26.02 16.10 0.69
CA ASP A 36 -26.83 17.17 1.28
C ASP A 36 -27.42 18.14 0.25
N LYS A 37 -26.80 18.27 -0.93
CA LYS A 37 -27.19 19.26 -1.96
C LYS A 37 -28.42 18.90 -2.82
N LEU A 38 -28.97 17.69 -2.69
CA LEU A 38 -30.17 17.26 -3.43
C LEU A 38 -31.47 17.64 -2.67
N HIS A 39 -32.30 18.52 -3.25
CA HIS A 39 -33.59 18.98 -2.70
C HIS A 39 -34.77 18.11 -3.15
N THR A 40 -34.86 16.86 -2.68
CA THR A 40 -35.94 15.92 -3.00
C THR A 40 -36.45 15.25 -1.73
N SER A 41 -37.69 14.71 -1.73
CA SER A 41 -38.24 13.91 -0.63
C SER A 41 -37.23 12.84 -0.19
N ALA A 42 -37.05 12.66 1.12
CA ALA A 42 -36.05 11.77 1.69
C ALA A 42 -36.11 10.34 1.09
N GLU A 43 -37.31 9.85 0.81
CA GLU A 43 -37.55 8.51 0.27
C GLU A 43 -37.16 8.38 -1.21
N GLU A 44 -37.52 9.34 -2.05
CA GLU A 44 -37.16 9.36 -3.48
C GLU A 44 -35.66 9.61 -3.67
N LYS A 45 -35.07 10.45 -2.81
CA LYS A 45 -33.63 10.73 -2.78
C LYS A 45 -32.85 9.48 -2.37
N GLU A 46 -33.35 8.71 -1.41
CA GLU A 46 -32.70 7.46 -0.98
C GLU A 46 -32.84 6.35 -2.04
N LEU A 47 -33.97 6.28 -2.73
CA LEU A 47 -34.17 5.32 -3.82
C LEU A 47 -33.30 5.65 -5.03
N ALA A 48 -33.25 6.92 -5.45
CA ALA A 48 -32.38 7.39 -6.53
C ALA A 48 -30.89 7.22 -6.18
N LYS A 49 -30.51 7.48 -4.92
CA LYS A 49 -29.15 7.22 -4.42
C LYS A 49 -28.80 5.74 -4.51
N ARG A 50 -29.71 4.84 -4.11
CA ARG A 50 -29.51 3.38 -4.23
C ARG A 50 -29.39 2.91 -5.67
N GLU A 51 -30.21 3.42 -6.59
CA GLU A 51 -30.11 3.06 -8.01
C GLU A 51 -28.84 3.59 -8.67
N MET A 52 -28.48 4.85 -8.42
CA MET A 52 -27.22 5.42 -8.89
C MET A 52 -26.01 4.65 -8.34
N GLN A 53 -26.04 4.28 -7.05
CA GLN A 53 -24.97 3.53 -6.41
C GLN A 53 -24.81 2.15 -7.04
N LYS A 54 -25.92 1.44 -7.34
CA LYS A 54 -25.87 0.17 -8.10
C LYS A 54 -25.28 0.33 -9.50
N ILE A 55 -25.64 1.39 -10.22
CA ILE A 55 -25.11 1.65 -11.57
C ILE A 55 -23.61 1.93 -11.52
N ILE A 56 -23.16 2.71 -10.52
CA ILE A 56 -21.74 2.99 -10.29
C ILE A 56 -20.99 1.70 -9.94
N GLU A 57 -21.51 0.89 -9.02
CA GLU A 57 -20.92 -0.39 -8.61
C GLU A 57 -20.80 -1.36 -9.80
N ASP A 58 -21.84 -1.49 -10.64
CA ASP A 58 -21.81 -2.37 -11.82
C ASP A 58 -20.82 -1.86 -12.88
N TYR A 59 -20.72 -0.53 -13.05
CA TYR A 59 -19.73 0.08 -13.94
C TYR A 59 -18.30 -0.13 -13.44
N GLU A 60 -18.04 0.11 -12.16
CA GLU A 60 -16.75 -0.17 -11.52
C GLU A 60 -16.37 -1.64 -11.66
N HIS A 61 -17.31 -2.56 -11.40
CA HIS A 61 -17.07 -3.99 -11.54
C HIS A 61 -16.72 -4.40 -12.97
N LYS A 62 -17.46 -3.90 -13.98
CA LYS A 62 -17.16 -4.14 -15.40
C LYS A 62 -15.79 -3.59 -15.80
N MET A 63 -15.48 -2.38 -15.36
CA MET A 63 -14.16 -1.77 -15.59
C MET A 63 -13.04 -2.62 -14.95
N GLN A 64 -13.22 -3.10 -13.73
CA GLN A 64 -12.24 -3.97 -13.06
C GLN A 64 -12.05 -5.29 -13.81
N ILE A 65 -13.10 -5.87 -14.38
CA ILE A 65 -13.00 -7.08 -15.22
C ILE A 65 -12.17 -6.80 -16.48
N GLU A 66 -12.39 -5.66 -17.16
CA GLU A 66 -11.62 -5.30 -18.35
C GLU A 66 -10.14 -5.07 -18.05
N VAL A 67 -9.84 -4.36 -16.96
CA VAL A 67 -8.46 -4.18 -16.46
C VAL A 67 -7.82 -5.53 -16.14
N THR A 68 -8.56 -6.42 -15.45
CA THR A 68 -8.07 -7.76 -15.12
C THR A 68 -7.80 -8.59 -16.37
N LYS A 69 -8.70 -8.58 -17.36
CA LYS A 69 -8.49 -9.27 -18.64
C LYS A 69 -7.27 -8.76 -19.39
N ARG A 70 -7.04 -7.44 -19.39
CA ARG A 70 -5.84 -6.85 -19.98
C ARG A 70 -4.59 -7.30 -19.24
N TRP A 71 -4.60 -7.26 -17.91
CA TRP A 71 -3.48 -7.74 -17.10
C TRP A 71 -3.23 -9.24 -17.28
N GLU A 72 -4.27 -10.05 -17.39
CA GLU A 72 -4.15 -11.47 -17.72
C GLU A 72 -3.53 -11.65 -19.10
N SER A 73 -3.99 -10.91 -20.12
CA SER A 73 -3.40 -10.91 -21.46
C SER A 73 -1.93 -10.51 -21.45
N ASP A 74 -1.56 -9.51 -20.66
CA ASP A 74 -0.17 -9.05 -20.51
C ASP A 74 0.69 -10.05 -19.70
N ASN A 75 0.06 -10.90 -18.90
CA ASN A 75 0.71 -11.93 -18.07
C ASN A 75 0.60 -13.34 -18.70
N LEU A 76 -0.01 -13.47 -19.90
CA LEU A 76 -0.46 -14.73 -20.51
C LEU A 76 0.61 -15.51 -21.28
N GLN A 77 1.87 -15.09 -21.26
CA GLN A 77 2.94 -16.04 -21.55
C GLN A 77 3.29 -16.74 -20.25
N LYS A 78 2.99 -18.06 -20.16
CA LYS A 78 3.24 -19.02 -19.05
C LYS A 78 4.72 -19.12 -18.63
N SER A 79 5.35 -17.99 -18.40
CA SER A 79 6.75 -17.83 -18.12
C SER A 79 6.94 -17.79 -16.60
N TRP A 80 7.98 -18.47 -16.14
CA TRP A 80 8.26 -18.63 -14.72
C TRP A 80 8.57 -17.28 -14.03
N LEU A 81 9.15 -16.34 -14.78
CA LEU A 81 9.65 -15.08 -14.24
C LEU A 81 8.54 -14.12 -13.81
N PRO A 82 7.50 -13.79 -14.62
CA PRO A 82 6.41 -12.93 -14.19
C PRO A 82 5.60 -13.49 -13.03
N ARG A 83 5.48 -14.82 -12.93
CA ARG A 83 4.82 -15.48 -11.78
C ARG A 83 5.55 -15.25 -10.47
N ASN A 84 6.88 -15.25 -10.52
CA ASN A 84 7.75 -15.16 -9.34
C ASN A 84 8.33 -13.76 -9.12
N ILE A 85 8.00 -12.78 -9.95
CA ILE A 85 8.58 -11.43 -9.83
C ILE A 85 8.29 -10.78 -8.48
N ARG A 86 7.11 -11.04 -7.89
CA ARG A 86 6.72 -10.52 -6.57
C ARG A 86 7.58 -11.08 -5.43
N PRO A 87 7.72 -12.42 -5.25
CA PRO A 87 8.63 -12.94 -4.24
C PRO A 87 10.11 -12.64 -4.57
N LEU A 88 10.50 -12.57 -5.84
CA LEU A 88 11.88 -12.24 -6.23
C LEU A 88 12.24 -10.79 -5.91
N SER A 89 11.34 -9.83 -6.09
CA SER A 89 11.62 -8.43 -5.73
C SER A 89 11.82 -8.25 -4.23
N LEU A 90 11.11 -9.01 -3.39
CA LEU A 90 11.32 -9.03 -1.93
C LEU A 90 12.66 -9.68 -1.55
N ALA A 91 13.00 -10.81 -2.18
CA ALA A 91 14.29 -11.45 -1.97
C ALA A 91 15.44 -10.52 -2.38
N PHE A 92 15.30 -9.83 -3.52
CA PHE A 92 16.25 -8.83 -3.98
C PHE A 92 16.39 -7.68 -2.97
N LEU A 93 15.28 -7.15 -2.47
CA LEU A 93 15.28 -6.10 -1.44
C LEU A 93 16.03 -6.56 -0.18
N LEU A 94 15.80 -7.80 0.27
CA LEU A 94 16.47 -8.38 1.44
C LEU A 94 17.97 -8.54 1.24
N VAL A 95 18.41 -8.92 0.03
CA VAL A 95 19.84 -9.00 -0.32
C VAL A 95 20.48 -7.61 -0.31
N VAL A 96 19.82 -6.60 -0.92
CA VAL A 96 20.33 -5.22 -0.92
C VAL A 96 20.43 -4.67 0.50
N LEU A 97 19.41 -4.88 1.34
CA LEU A 97 19.44 -4.47 2.75
C LEU A 97 20.58 -5.16 3.50
N THR A 98 20.80 -6.46 3.25
CA THR A 98 21.90 -7.20 3.87
C THR A 98 23.25 -6.60 3.47
N ILE A 99 23.46 -6.26 2.19
CA ILE A 99 24.68 -5.59 1.71
C ILE A 99 24.85 -4.23 2.39
N PHE A 100 23.80 -3.42 2.48
CA PHE A 100 23.84 -2.13 3.18
C PHE A 100 24.22 -2.28 4.65
N THR A 101 23.66 -3.27 5.36
CA THR A 101 24.05 -3.53 6.76
C THR A 101 25.49 -3.97 6.90
N LEU A 102 26.04 -4.72 5.93
CA LEU A 102 27.46 -5.09 5.95
C LEU A 102 28.37 -3.89 5.70
N ILE A 103 27.97 -2.93 4.86
CA ILE A 103 28.71 -1.67 4.69
C ILE A 103 28.73 -0.90 6.01
N ASP A 104 27.59 -0.79 6.69
CA ASP A 104 27.46 -0.09 7.98
C ASP A 104 28.27 -0.74 9.12
N PHE A 105 28.42 -2.07 9.11
CA PHE A 105 29.30 -2.79 10.04
C PHE A 105 30.80 -2.50 9.85
N GLY A 106 31.18 -1.60 8.93
CA GLY A 106 32.55 -1.14 8.75
C GLY A 106 33.41 -2.07 7.90
N PHE A 107 32.79 -2.99 7.14
CA PHE A 107 33.52 -3.73 6.10
C PHE A 107 33.98 -2.83 4.95
N VAL A 108 33.39 -1.63 4.82
CA VAL A 108 33.75 -0.58 3.85
C VAL A 108 33.63 0.78 4.55
N ASP A 109 34.59 1.69 4.33
CA ASP A 109 34.63 3.03 4.96
C ASP A 109 33.66 4.01 4.26
N LEU A 110 32.35 3.75 4.38
CA LEU A 110 31.27 4.56 3.81
C LEU A 110 30.28 4.94 4.92
N GLN A 111 30.23 6.22 5.27
CA GLN A 111 29.23 6.73 6.20
C GLN A 111 27.87 6.87 5.51
N ILE A 112 26.89 6.08 5.95
CA ILE A 112 25.50 6.16 5.49
C ILE A 112 24.78 7.27 6.26
N LYS A 113 24.13 8.21 5.57
CA LYS A 113 23.34 9.26 6.23
C LYS A 113 22.03 8.69 6.79
N ASP A 114 21.60 9.17 7.95
CA ASP A 114 20.35 8.77 8.62
C ASP A 114 19.11 8.87 7.71
N SER A 115 19.07 9.86 6.81
CA SER A 115 17.98 10.02 5.84
C SER A 115 17.78 8.79 4.93
N TRP A 116 18.86 8.07 4.62
CA TRP A 116 18.80 6.85 3.84
C TRP A 116 18.24 5.70 4.67
N ILE A 117 18.61 5.61 5.95
CA ILE A 117 18.09 4.59 6.88
C ILE A 117 16.56 4.73 7.00
N ASP A 118 16.07 5.95 7.20
CA ASP A 118 14.63 6.23 7.29
C ASP A 118 13.89 5.89 5.99
N LEU A 119 14.48 6.24 4.83
CA LEU A 119 13.93 5.92 3.51
C LEU A 119 13.86 4.40 3.30
N TRP A 120 14.93 3.68 3.60
CA TRP A 120 14.99 2.22 3.46
C TRP A 120 14.02 1.52 4.40
N GLN A 121 13.85 2.03 5.61
CA GLN A 121 12.87 1.51 6.55
C GLN A 121 11.43 1.70 6.06
N LEU A 122 11.08 2.90 5.58
CA LEU A 122 9.77 3.17 5.00
C LEU A 122 9.51 2.24 3.80
N LEU A 123 10.46 2.16 2.87
CA LEU A 123 10.35 1.29 1.69
C LEU A 123 10.17 -0.17 2.08
N SER A 124 10.91 -0.65 3.09
CA SER A 124 10.83 -2.03 3.58
C SER A 124 9.46 -2.32 4.17
N ILE A 125 8.98 -1.49 5.09
CA ILE A 125 7.67 -1.68 5.74
C ILE A 125 6.57 -1.64 4.68
N THR A 126 6.62 -0.71 3.72
CA THR A 126 5.64 -0.63 2.64
C THR A 126 5.71 -1.85 1.71
N ALA A 127 6.88 -2.29 1.28
CA ALA A 127 7.03 -3.43 0.38
C ALA A 127 6.62 -4.76 1.04
N PHE A 128 7.14 -5.04 2.24
CA PHE A 128 6.77 -6.24 3.00
C PHE A 128 5.31 -6.20 3.45
N GLY A 129 4.83 -5.04 3.91
CA GLY A 129 3.44 -4.82 4.31
C GLY A 129 2.47 -5.01 3.15
N ALA A 130 2.77 -4.50 1.96
CA ALA A 130 1.94 -4.72 0.78
C ALA A 130 1.90 -6.20 0.36
N TYR A 131 3.04 -6.89 0.37
CA TYR A 131 3.09 -8.30 -0.02
C TYR A 131 2.41 -9.24 0.99
N PHE A 132 2.75 -9.12 2.28
CA PHE A 132 2.16 -9.97 3.30
C PHE A 132 0.74 -9.53 3.66
N GLY A 133 0.45 -8.23 3.64
CA GLY A 133 -0.88 -7.68 3.86
C GLY A 133 -1.87 -8.12 2.78
N SER A 134 -1.50 -8.05 1.50
CA SER A 134 -2.37 -8.55 0.41
C SER A 134 -2.64 -10.05 0.54
N ARG A 135 -1.62 -10.87 0.84
CA ARG A 135 -1.77 -12.31 1.10
C ARG A 135 -2.57 -12.62 2.38
N GLY A 136 -2.52 -11.74 3.38
CA GLY A 136 -3.25 -11.86 4.63
C GLY A 136 -4.74 -11.54 4.46
N LEU A 137 -5.07 -10.44 3.77
CA LEU A 137 -6.45 -10.05 3.45
C LEU A 137 -7.16 -11.10 2.59
N GLU A 138 -6.45 -11.74 1.65
CA GLU A 138 -6.98 -12.84 0.83
C GLU A 138 -7.50 -14.02 1.68
N LYS A 139 -6.91 -14.24 2.87
CA LYS A 139 -7.34 -15.30 3.79
C LYS A 139 -8.50 -14.88 4.69
N ILE A 140 -8.65 -13.59 4.97
CA ILE A 140 -9.71 -13.05 5.84
C ILE A 140 -11.03 -12.97 5.06
N ASN A 141 -11.01 -12.49 3.81
CA ASN A 141 -12.21 -12.38 2.96
C ASN A 141 -12.74 -13.73 2.42
N LYS A 142 -12.05 -14.85 2.70
CA LYS A 142 -12.52 -16.21 2.37
C LYS A 142 -13.37 -16.85 3.49
N LYS A 143 -13.54 -16.18 4.62
CA LYS A 143 -14.51 -16.53 5.66
C LYS A 143 -15.73 -15.63 5.54
#